data_AF-A0AAJ1ZWZ1-F1
#
_entry.id   AF-A0AAJ1ZWZ1-F1
#
_cell.length_a   1.000
_cell.length_b   1.000
_cell.length_c   1.000
_cell.angle_alpha   90.00
_cell.angle_beta   90.00
_cell.angle_gamma   90.00
#
_symmetry.space_group_name_H-M   'P 1'
#
loop_
_entity.id
_entity.type
_entity.pdbx_description
1 polymer ?
#
loop_
_entity_poly.entity_id
_entity_poly.type
_entity_poly.pdbx_seq_one_letter_code
_entity_poly.pdbx_strand_id
1 'polypeptide(L)' 'PPDIRRVVYTTNAIESLNMQLRKIIKTRGHFPNDEAAIKLLWLALRNVLAKSVRAAFDWSSAMNQFAILFGERFTNARG' A
#
# COMPACT_ATOMS: atom_id res chain seq x y z
N PRO A 1 11.59 -17.43 0.20
CA PRO A 1 11.89 -17.30 -1.25
C PRO A 1 12.39 -15.89 -1.59
N PRO A 2 13.44 -15.75 -2.42
CA PRO A 2 13.99 -14.45 -2.81
C PRO A 2 12.96 -13.48 -3.41
N ASP A 3 12.04 -13.98 -4.24
CA ASP A 3 11.03 -13.13 -4.90
C ASP A 3 10.00 -12.56 -3.91
N ILE A 4 9.60 -13.34 -2.90
CA ILE A 4 8.73 -12.86 -1.81
C ILE A 4 9.44 -11.75 -1.02
N ARG A 5 10.72 -11.96 -0.67
CA ARG A 5 11.53 -10.96 0.05
C ARG A 5 11.65 -9.68 -0.77
N ARG A 6 11.86 -9.77 -2.08
CA ARG A 6 11.97 -8.60 -2.96
C ARG A 6 10.70 -7.75 -2.91
N VAL A 7 9.52 -8.35 -3.04
CA VAL A 7 8.25 -7.62 -2.95
C VAL A 7 8.06 -6.99 -1.56
N VAL A 8 8.33 -7.73 -0.48
CA VAL A 8 8.12 -7.23 0.90
C VAL A 8 9.11 -6.12 1.27
N TYR A 9 10.37 -6.26 0.89
CA TYR A 9 11.42 -5.29 1.23
C TYR A 9 11.49 -4.10 0.27
N THR A 10 10.73 -4.09 -0.82
CA THR A 10 10.57 -2.85 -1.58
C THR A 10 9.79 -1.83 -0.73
N THR A 11 10.51 -0.92 -0.09
CA THR A 11 9.93 0.18 0.70
C THR A 11 9.20 1.20 -0.16
N ASN A 12 9.36 1.12 -1.49
CA ASN A 12 8.78 2.03 -2.49
C ASN A 12 7.28 2.31 -2.29
N ALA A 13 6.47 1.32 -1.91
CA ALA A 13 5.03 1.52 -1.73
C ALA A 13 4.70 2.39 -0.51
N ILE A 14 5.31 2.08 0.64
CA ILE A 14 5.10 2.81 1.90
C ILE A 14 5.73 4.21 1.80
N GLU A 15 6.94 4.31 1.25
CA GLU A 15 7.62 5.59 1.04
C GLU A 15 6.87 6.49 0.06
N SER A 16 6.36 5.94 -1.03
CA SER A 16 5.53 6.68 -2.00
C SER A 16 4.25 7.21 -1.35
N LEU A 17 3.57 6.39 -0.54
CA LEU A 17 2.39 6.84 0.21
C LEU A 17 2.75 7.96 1.19
N ASN A 18 3.80 7.77 2.00
CA ASN A 18 4.27 8.76 2.96
C ASN A 18 4.69 10.08 2.29
N MET A 19 5.33 10.00 1.12
CA MET A 19 5.70 11.18 0.33
C MET A 19 4.45 11.95 -0.12
N GLN A 20 3.43 11.25 -0.62
CA GLN A 20 2.17 11.86 -1.05
C GLN A 20 1.44 12.51 0.14
N LEU A 21 1.36 11.85 1.28
CA LEU A 21 0.77 12.40 2.50
C LEU A 21 1.54 13.64 2.97
N ARG A 22 2.88 13.58 3.04
CA ARG A 22 3.74 14.74 3.37
C ARG A 22 3.51 15.91 2.43
N LYS A 23 3.33 15.66 1.12
CA LYS A 23 3.07 16.72 0.13
C LYS A 23 1.74 17.44 0.38
N ILE A 24 0.73 16.75 0.91
CA ILE A 24 -0.60 17.32 1.19
C ILE A 24 -0.59 18.13 2.49
N ILE A 25 0.13 17.65 3.51
CA ILE A 25 0.20 18.34 4.81
C ILE A 25 1.17 19.53 4.79
N LYS A 26 2.25 19.50 3.99
CA LYS A 26 3.30 20.55 4.03
C LYS A 26 2.81 21.95 3.66
N THR A 27 1.70 22.06 2.93
CA THR A 27 1.11 23.33 2.51
C THR A 27 0.00 23.81 3.45
N ARG A 28 -0.36 23.01 4.47
CA ARG A 28 -1.31 23.39 5.50
C ARG A 28 -0.57 24.00 6.69
N GLY A 29 -1.11 25.09 7.23
CA GLY A 29 -0.70 25.67 8.50
C GLY A 29 -1.16 24.83 9.70
N HIS A 30 -1.26 25.43 10.88
CA HIS A 30 -1.73 24.74 12.08
C HIS A 30 -3.15 24.17 11.91
N PHE A 31 -3.37 22.95 12.42
CA PHE A 31 -4.71 22.35 12.45
C PHE A 31 -5.48 22.88 13.66
N PRO A 32 -6.78 23.19 13.53
CA PRO A 32 -7.59 23.70 14.64
C PRO A 32 -7.85 22.66 15.73
N ASN A 33 -7.83 21.36 15.39
CA ASN A 33 -7.93 20.23 16.30
C ASN A 33 -7.46 18.93 15.59
N ASP A 34 -7.34 17.85 16.35
CA ASP A 34 -6.90 16.54 15.84
C ASP A 34 -7.88 15.94 14.82
N GLU A 35 -9.18 16.15 15.00
CA GLU A 35 -10.22 15.68 14.08
C GLU A 35 -10.05 16.27 12.68
N ALA A 36 -9.72 17.55 12.58
CA ALA A 36 -9.46 18.22 11.31
C ALA A 36 -8.22 17.62 10.61
N ALA A 37 -7.17 17.29 11.37
CA ALA A 37 -5.99 16.62 10.84
C ALA A 37 -6.31 15.21 10.33
N ILE A 38 -7.06 14.42 11.11
CA ILE A 38 -7.50 13.06 10.73
C ILE A 38 -8.37 13.10 9.47
N LYS A 39 -9.32 14.04 9.39
CA LYS A 39 -10.20 14.18 8.22
C LYS A 39 -9.40 14.51 6.95
N LEU A 40 -8.38 15.36 7.06
CA LEU A 40 -7.51 15.68 5.94
C LEU A 40 -6.70 14.45 5.48
N LEU A 41 -6.11 13.70 6.42
CA LEU A 41 -5.39 12.46 6.10
C LEU A 41 -6.32 11.42 5.45
N TRP A 42 -7.55 11.29 5.94
CA TRP A 42 -8.54 10.39 5.34
C TRP A 42 -8.88 10.79 3.90
N LEU A 43 -9.14 12.08 3.65
CA LEU A 43 -9.40 12.59 2.30
C LEU A 43 -8.20 12.38 1.37
N ALA A 44 -6.99 12.58 1.89
CA ALA A 44 -5.75 12.34 1.16
C ALA A 44 -5.63 10.86 0.74
N LEU A 45 -5.81 9.93 1.70
CA LEU A 45 -5.79 8.50 1.44
C LEU A 45 -6.86 8.09 0.43
N ARG A 46 -8.09 8.58 0.58
CA ARG A 46 -9.18 8.33 -0.36
C ARG A 46 -8.82 8.74 -1.78
N ASN A 47 -8.22 9.93 -1.95
CA ASN A 47 -7.80 10.42 -3.27
C ASN A 47 -6.63 9.63 -3.86
N VAL A 48 -5.73 9.10 -3.04
CA VAL A 48 -4.65 8.21 -3.49
C VAL A 48 -5.24 6.88 -3.96
N LEU A 49 -6.15 6.29 -3.18
CA LEU A 49 -6.79 5.01 -3.51
C LEU A 49 -7.75 5.09 -4.70
N ALA A 50 -8.31 6.27 -4.99
CA ALA A 50 -9.13 6.49 -6.18
C ALA A 50 -8.33 6.46 -7.50
N LYS A 51 -6.99 6.56 -7.44
CA LYS A 51 -6.14 6.43 -8.63
C LYS A 51 -5.81 4.96 -8.89
N SER A 52 -5.71 4.59 -10.16
CA SER A 52 -5.23 3.26 -10.53
C SER A 52 -3.80 3.05 -10.01
N VAL A 53 -3.64 2.05 -9.15
CA VAL A 53 -2.34 1.64 -8.60
C VAL A 53 -1.83 0.47 -9.45
N ARG A 54 -0.62 0.61 -10.01
CA ARG A 54 0.03 -0.50 -10.71
C ARG A 54 0.40 -1.59 -9.71
N ALA A 55 0.22 -2.85 -10.09
CA ALA A 55 0.74 -3.98 -9.33
C ALA A 55 2.27 -3.87 -9.14
N ALA A 56 2.78 -4.42 -8.02
CA ALA A 56 4.22 -4.51 -7.82
C ALA A 56 4.87 -5.31 -8.96
N PHE A 57 6.00 -4.84 -9.47
CA PHE A 57 6.66 -5.39 -10.66
C PHE A 57 6.89 -6.90 -10.57
N ASP A 58 7.36 -7.39 -9.42
CA ASP A 58 7.67 -8.80 -9.18
C ASP A 58 6.52 -9.61 -8.58
N TRP A 59 5.29 -9.06 -8.55
CA TRP A 59 4.16 -9.68 -7.86
C TRP A 59 3.84 -11.09 -8.39
N SER A 60 3.86 -11.27 -9.71
CA SER A 60 3.55 -12.57 -10.32
C SER A 60 4.55 -13.67 -9.93
N SER A 61 5.84 -13.33 -9.83
CA SER A 61 6.86 -14.30 -9.39
C SER A 61 6.69 -14.65 -7.92
N ALA A 62 6.45 -13.65 -7.06
CA ALA A 62 6.15 -13.87 -5.65
C ALA A 62 4.86 -14.69 -5.45
N MET A 63 3.84 -14.48 -6.28
CA MET A 63 2.58 -15.23 -6.26
C MET A 63 2.79 -16.73 -6.50
N ASN A 64 3.62 -17.08 -7.49
CA ASN A 64 3.97 -18.49 -7.74
C ASN A 64 4.65 -19.12 -6.52
N GLN A 65 5.52 -18.38 -5.84
CA GLN A 65 6.16 -18.84 -4.60
C GLN A 65 5.14 -19.02 -3.47
N PHE A 66 4.15 -18.14 -3.35
CA PHE A 66 3.06 -18.29 -2.37
C PHE A 66 2.17 -19.51 -2.67
N ALA A 67 1.87 -19.76 -3.94
CA ALA A 67 1.06 -20.91 -4.35
C ALA A 67 1.75 -22.25 -4.03
N ILE A 68 3.08 -22.33 -4.13
CA ILE A 68 3.85 -23.51 -3.75
C ILE A 68 3.88 -23.70 -2.23
N LEU A 69 4.09 -22.61 -1.47
CA LEU A 69 4.25 -22.68 -0.01
C LEU A 69 2.94 -22.82 0.76
N PHE A 70 1.84 -22.28 0.23
CA PHE A 70 0.55 -22.17 0.92
C PHE A 70 -0.62 -22.55 0.02
N GLY A 71 -0.42 -23.55 -0.84
CA GLY A 71 -1.40 -23.95 -1.87
C GLY A 71 -2.79 -24.23 -1.31
N GLU A 72 -2.89 -24.78 -0.10
CA GLU A 72 -4.17 -25.04 0.58
C GLU A 72 -5.00 -23.77 0.83
N ARG A 73 -4.35 -22.60 0.99
CA ARG A 73 -5.05 -21.32 1.17
C ARG A 73 -5.66 -20.79 -0.13
N PHE A 74 -5.13 -21.22 -1.30
CA PHE A 74 -5.67 -20.85 -2.61
C PHE A 74 -6.85 -21.73 -3.01
N THR A 75 -6.86 -23.00 -2.59
CA THR A 75 -7.94 -23.94 -2.88
C THR A 75 -9.12 -23.78 -1.93
N ASN A 76 -8.87 -23.53 -0.64
CA ASN A 76 -9.93 -23.31 0.35
C ASN A 76 -10.73 -22.02 0.12
N ALA A 77 -10.16 -21.02 -0.56
CA ALA A 77 -10.86 -19.78 -0.91
C ALA A 77 -11.85 -19.95 -2.09
N ARG A 78 -11.91 -21.15 -2.71
CA ARG A 78 -12.83 -21.49 -3.80
C ARG A 78 -14.02 -22.35 -3.36
N GLY A 79 -14.16 -22.64 -2.07
CA GLY A 79 -15.38 -23.22 -1.48
C GLY A 79 -16.26 -22.13 -0.88
#